data_AF-A0A953ZZS0-F1
#
_entry.id   AF-A0A953ZZS0-F1
#
_cell.length_a   1.000
_cell.length_b   1.000
_cell.length_c   1.000
_cell.angle_alpha   90.00
_cell.angle_beta   90.00
_cell.angle_gamma   90.00
#
_symmetry.space_group_name_H-M   'P 1'
#
loop_
_entity.id
_entity.type
_entity.pdbx_description
1 polymer ?
#
loop_
_entity_poly.entity_id
_entity_poly.type
_entity_poly.pdbx_seq_one_letter_code
_entity_poly.pdbx_strand_id
1 'polypeptide(L)'
;MAHRDEPTEDDLAFTVATVWREERVSCPHPNILQAFDAGALTGGAEEFVRFHLEESGCPYCSAVLEDLRSQQRDADRAHLSGLEDRLLRSTISELRRASGA
;
A
#
# COMPACT_ATOMS: atom_id res chain seq x y z
N MET A 1 14.73 -41.46 14.16
CA MET A 1 15.35 -40.45 15.06
C MET A 1 15.65 -39.24 14.19
N ALA A 2 14.87 -38.17 14.33
CA ALA A 2 15.08 -36.96 13.56
C ALA A 2 16.30 -36.23 14.15
N HIS A 3 17.35 -36.03 13.34
CA HIS A 3 18.37 -35.05 13.64
C HIS A 3 17.66 -33.70 13.73
N ARG A 4 17.57 -33.15 14.94
CA ARG A 4 17.24 -31.74 15.13
C ARG A 4 18.52 -31.01 14.78
N ASP A 5 18.51 -30.26 13.68
CA ASP A 5 19.59 -29.33 13.37
C ASP A 5 19.76 -28.41 14.58
N GLU A 6 20.92 -28.47 15.23
CA GLU A 6 21.28 -27.51 16.27
C GLU A 6 21.55 -26.17 15.59
N PRO A 7 20.94 -25.07 16.07
CA PRO A 7 21.17 -23.76 15.48
C PRO A 7 22.66 -23.41 15.58
N THR A 8 23.20 -22.96 14.46
CA THR A 8 24.59 -22.53 14.32
C THR A 8 24.82 -21.23 15.11
N GLU A 9 26.07 -20.89 15.47
CA GLU A 9 26.36 -19.60 16.14
C GLU A 9 25.87 -18.39 15.30
N ASP A 10 25.84 -18.52 13.97
CA ASP A 10 25.25 -17.54 13.05
C ASP A 10 23.72 -17.40 13.18
N ASP A 11 23.00 -18.47 13.55
CA ASP A 11 21.54 -18.42 13.80
C ASP A 11 21.19 -17.69 15.10
N LEU A 12 22.18 -17.52 16.00
CA LEU A 12 22.03 -16.87 17.30
C LEU A 12 22.65 -15.46 17.33
N ALA A 13 23.27 -15.02 16.23
CA ALA A 13 23.93 -13.73 16.14
C ALA A 13 22.92 -12.62 15.76
N PHE A 14 22.62 -11.72 16.71
CA PHE A 14 21.98 -10.44 16.40
C PHE A 14 22.94 -9.59 15.57
N THR A 15 22.76 -9.60 14.25
CA THR A 15 23.52 -8.72 13.37
C THR A 15 22.96 -7.30 13.43
N VAL A 16 23.82 -6.30 13.24
CA VAL A 16 23.39 -4.90 13.09
C VAL A 16 22.35 -4.77 11.98
N ALA A 17 22.52 -5.52 10.87
CA ALA A 17 21.58 -5.51 9.75
C ALA A 17 20.19 -6.05 10.14
N THR A 18 20.13 -7.09 10.98
CA THR A 18 18.87 -7.64 11.50
C THR A 18 18.13 -6.60 12.33
N VAL A 19 18.80 -6.06 13.36
CA VAL A 19 18.21 -5.05 14.25
C VAL A 19 17.78 -3.81 13.47
N TRP A 20 18.60 -3.33 12.52
CA TRP A 20 18.27 -2.16 11.71
C TRP A 20 16.99 -2.34 10.89
N ARG A 21 16.76 -3.54 10.35
CA ARG A 21 15.56 -3.87 9.59
C ARG A 21 14.34 -4.02 10.51
N GLU A 22 14.50 -4.69 11.65
CA GLU A 22 13.42 -4.93 12.62
C GLU A 22 12.93 -3.61 13.25
N GLU A 23 13.86 -2.76 13.65
CA GLU A 23 13.60 -1.44 14.23
C GLU A 23 13.28 -0.37 13.19
N ARG A 24 13.32 -0.73 11.89
CA ARG A 24 12.92 0.14 10.78
C ARG A 24 13.64 1.48 10.77
N VAL A 25 14.92 1.48 11.15
CA VAL A 25 15.69 2.70 11.44
C VAL A 25 15.77 3.65 10.23
N SER A 26 15.81 3.11 9.02
CA SER A 26 15.82 3.90 7.77
C SER A 26 14.47 3.95 7.07
N CYS A 27 13.40 3.40 7.62
CA CYS A 27 12.11 3.40 6.93
C CYS A 27 11.54 4.83 6.88
N PRO A 28 11.08 5.32 5.71
CA PRO A 28 10.38 6.59 5.63
C PRO A 28 9.05 6.53 6.40
N HIS A 29 8.64 7.67 6.94
CA HIS A 29 7.32 7.82 7.57
C HIS A 29 6.21 7.52 6.55
N PRO A 30 5.07 6.89 6.93
CA PRO A 30 3.99 6.55 6.00
C PRO A 30 3.48 7.71 5.13
N ASN A 31 3.40 8.92 5.67
CA ASN A 31 3.02 10.11 4.88
C ASN A 31 3.98 10.41 3.72
N ILE A 32 5.28 10.10 3.86
CA ILE A 32 6.26 10.23 2.78
C ILE A 32 6.00 9.17 1.71
N LEU A 33 5.66 7.94 2.10
CA LEU A 33 5.25 6.89 1.15
C LEU A 33 3.97 7.27 0.40
N GLN A 34 3.00 7.89 1.07
CA GLN A 34 1.79 8.41 0.42
C GLN A 34 2.11 9.52 -0.58
N ALA A 35 2.98 10.47 -0.20
CA ALA A 35 3.43 11.52 -1.12
C ALA A 35 4.22 10.95 -2.32
N PHE A 36 5.02 9.91 -2.10
CA PHE A 36 5.72 9.19 -3.17
C PHE A 36 4.73 8.53 -4.12
N ASP A 37 3.74 7.79 -3.59
CA ASP A 37 2.70 7.13 -4.39
C ASP A 37 1.88 8.11 -5.24
N ALA A 38 1.57 9.27 -4.66
CA ALA A 38 0.88 10.36 -5.36
C ALA A 38 1.77 11.12 -6.38
N GLY A 39 3.06 10.77 -6.52
CA GLY A 39 4.00 11.47 -7.40
C GLY A 39 4.33 12.89 -6.96
N ALA A 40 4.18 13.20 -5.67
CA ALA A 40 4.34 14.54 -5.11
C ALA A 40 5.75 14.82 -4.54
N LEU A 41 6.61 13.81 -4.46
CA LEU A 41 8.01 13.98 -4.05
C LEU A 41 8.88 14.41 -5.22
N THR A 42 9.97 15.12 -4.93
CA THR A 42 10.98 15.51 -5.91
C THR A 42 12.39 15.43 -5.29
N GLY A 43 13.40 15.28 -6.16
CA GLY A 43 14.80 15.28 -5.77
C GLY A 43 15.15 14.16 -4.78
N GLY A 44 16.02 14.47 -3.81
CA GLY A 44 16.56 13.46 -2.88
C GLY A 44 15.52 12.71 -2.06
N ALA A 45 14.34 13.28 -1.81
CA ALA A 45 13.27 12.58 -1.10
C ALA A 45 12.65 11.47 -1.96
N GLU A 46 12.44 11.74 -3.25
CA GLU A 46 11.94 10.74 -4.21
C GLU A 46 12.99 9.64 -4.43
N GLU A 47 14.26 10.04 -4.63
CA GLU A 47 15.39 9.12 -4.80
C GLU A 47 15.56 8.20 -3.59
N PHE A 48 15.47 8.73 -2.39
CA PHE A 48 15.58 7.94 -1.16
C PHE A 48 14.48 6.89 -1.06
N VAL A 49 13.22 7.26 -1.32
CA VAL A 49 12.11 6.30 -1.26
C VAL A 49 12.26 5.24 -2.34
N ARG A 50 12.66 5.62 -3.57
CA ARG A 50 12.92 4.67 -4.66
C ARG A 50 14.01 3.68 -4.28
N PHE A 51 15.16 4.17 -3.79
CA PHE A 51 16.25 3.33 -3.30
C PHE A 51 15.78 2.38 -2.19
N HIS A 52 14.98 2.87 -1.24
CA HIS A 52 14.51 2.07 -0.12
C HIS A 52 13.58 0.92 -0.56
N LEU A 53 12.79 1.14 -1.61
CA LEU A 53 11.87 0.13 -2.15
C LEU A 53 12.58 -0.85 -3.09
N GLU A 54 13.43 -0.34 -3.98
CA GLU A 54 13.99 -1.13 -5.08
C GLU A 54 15.33 -1.79 -4.72
N GLU A 55 16.25 -1.03 -4.12
CA GLU A 55 17.62 -1.49 -3.85
C GLU A 55 17.73 -2.11 -2.45
N SER A 56 17.16 -1.45 -1.44
CA SER A 56 17.11 -2.01 -0.08
C SER A 56 16.05 -3.11 0.08
N GLY A 57 15.06 -3.14 -0.82
CA GLY A 57 14.03 -4.18 -0.86
C GLY A 57 13.21 -4.30 0.42
N CYS A 58 12.88 -3.17 1.08
CA CYS A 58 12.23 -3.23 2.39
C CYS A 58 10.80 -3.82 2.30
N PRO A 59 10.53 -4.97 2.94
CA PRO A 59 9.22 -5.64 2.82
C PRO A 59 8.12 -4.86 3.55
N TYR A 60 8.46 -4.18 4.65
CA TYR A 60 7.51 -3.36 5.39
C TYR A 60 6.99 -2.18 4.55
N CYS A 61 7.90 -1.40 3.95
CA CYS A 61 7.51 -0.25 3.14
C CYS A 61 6.74 -0.66 1.88
N SER A 62 7.10 -1.80 1.28
CA SER A 62 6.35 -2.37 0.15
C SER A 62 4.92 -2.74 0.55
N ALA A 63 4.73 -3.35 1.72
CA ALA A 63 3.41 -3.68 2.25
C ALA A 63 2.57 -2.44 2.56
N VAL A 64 3.17 -1.40 3.15
CA VAL A 64 2.49 -0.12 3.40
C VAL A 64 2.05 0.53 2.09
N LEU A 65 2.91 0.51 1.07
CA LEU A 65 2.59 1.10 -0.23
C LEU A 65 1.43 0.36 -0.92
N GLU A 66 1.41 -0.98 -0.83
CA GLU A 66 0.29 -1.76 -1.37
C GLU A 66 -1.02 -1.49 -0.62
N ASP A 67 -0.97 -1.36 0.71
CA ASP A 67 -2.15 -1.02 1.52
C ASP A 67 -2.71 0.36 1.13
N LEU A 68 -1.85 1.38 1.00
CA LEU A 68 -2.24 2.71 0.53
C LEU A 68 -2.94 2.66 -0.83
N ARG A 69 -2.39 1.89 -1.78
CA ARG A 69 -2.98 1.72 -3.11
C ARG A 69 -4.31 0.96 -3.06
N SER A 70 -4.42 -0.04 -2.19
CA SER A 70 -5.68 -0.77 -2.00
C SER A 70 -6.79 0.14 -1.50
N GLN A 71 -6.49 0.99 -0.51
CA GLN A 71 -7.45 1.94 0.04
C GLN A 71 -7.94 2.93 -1.03
N GLN A 72 -7.05 3.41 -1.91
CA GLN A 72 -7.43 4.27 -3.04
C GLN A 72 -8.39 3.54 -4.00
N ARG A 73 -8.05 2.30 -4.42
CA ARG A 73 -8.89 1.51 -5.32
C ARG A 73 -10.27 1.22 -4.73
N ASP A 74 -10.35 0.97 -3.43
CA ASP A 74 -11.61 0.72 -2.74
C ASP A 74 -12.47 1.99 -2.63
N ALA A 75 -11.83 3.14 -2.37
CA ALA A 75 -12.50 4.44 -2.38
C ALA A 75 -13.08 4.78 -3.77
N ASP A 76 -12.31 4.55 -4.84
CA ASP A 76 -12.76 4.76 -6.22
C ASP A 76 -13.95 3.85 -6.57
N ARG A 77 -13.87 2.57 -6.18
CA ARG A 77 -14.98 1.61 -6.39
C ARG A 77 -16.25 2.05 -5.67
N ALA A 78 -16.14 2.49 -4.42
CA ALA A 78 -17.28 2.99 -3.66
C ALA A 78 -17.88 4.26 -4.31
N HIS A 79 -17.03 5.16 -4.81
CA HIS A 79 -17.47 6.35 -5.52
C HIS A 79 -18.25 6.01 -6.80
N LEU A 80 -17.71 5.12 -7.63
CA LEU A 80 -18.35 4.67 -8.87
C LEU A 80 -19.70 3.99 -8.59
N SER A 81 -19.76 3.08 -7.62
CA SER A 81 -21.01 2.41 -7.24
C SER A 81 -22.08 3.41 -6.78
N GLY A 82 -21.70 4.45 -6.03
CA GLY A 82 -22.61 5.51 -5.62
C GLY A 82 -23.06 6.42 -6.77
N LEU A 83 -22.24 6.60 -7.82
CA LEU A 83 -22.65 7.29 -9.04
C LEU A 83 -23.65 6.46 -9.85
N GLU A 84 -23.37 5.17 -10.03
CA GLU A 84 -24.25 4.22 -10.73
C GLU A 84 -25.66 4.18 -10.12
N ASP A 85 -25.78 4.03 -8.80
CA ASP A 85 -27.07 4.03 -8.10
C ASP A 85 -27.87 5.32 -8.35
N ARG A 86 -27.22 6.48 -8.34
CA ARG A 86 -27.87 7.78 -8.63
C ARG A 86 -28.35 7.87 -10.07
N LEU A 87 -27.53 7.45 -11.04
CA LEU A 87 -27.89 7.47 -12.47
C LEU A 87 -29.04 6.51 -12.77
N LEU A 88 -29.02 5.31 -12.19
CA LEU A 88 -30.09 4.32 -12.35
C LEU A 88 -31.41 4.83 -11.75
N ARG A 89 -31.37 5.41 -10.54
CA ARG A 89 -32.55 6.03 -9.91
C ARG A 89 -33.15 7.17 -10.75
N SER A 90 -32.31 8.03 -11.34
CA SER A 90 -32.78 9.11 -12.21
C SER A 90 -33.44 8.57 -13.48
N THR A 91 -32.81 7.57 -14.13
CA THR A 91 -33.30 7.01 -15.39
C THR A 91 -34.62 6.24 -15.19
N ILE A 92 -34.73 5.43 -14.13
CA ILE A 92 -35.95 4.69 -13.80
C ILE A 92 -37.11 5.63 -13.48
N SER A 93 -36.83 6.74 -12.78
CA SER A 93 -37.85 7.76 -12.48
C SER A 93 -38.45 8.36 -13.76
N GLU A 94 -37.62 8.67 -14.75
CA GLU A 94 -38.09 9.22 -16.03
C GLU A 94 -38.80 8.17 -16.91
N LEU A 95 -38.32 6.93 -16.93
CA LEU A 95 -39.02 5.84 -17.64
C LEU A 95 -40.39 5.55 -17.03
N ARG A 96 -40.53 5.56 -15.70
CA ARG A 96 -41.82 5.42 -15.01
C ARG A 96 -42.78 6.56 -15.33
N ARG A 97 -42.26 7.79 -15.44
CA ARG A 97 -43.06 8.95 -15.87
C ARG A 97 -43.56 8.78 -17.30
N ALA A 98 -42.70 8.30 -18.21
CA ALA A 98 -43.03 8.12 -19.62
C ALA A 98 -44.01 6.96 -19.88
N SER A 99 -43.91 5.86 -19.13
CA SER A 99 -44.81 4.70 -19.24
C SER A 99 -46.15 4.84 -18.50
N GLY A 100 -46.35 5.94 -17.77
CA GLY A 100 -47.55 6.22 -16.97
C GLY A 100 -48.57 7.17 -17.63
N ALA A 101 -48.42 7.46 -18.94
CA ALA A 101 -49.36 8.19 -19.78
C ALA A 101 -49.95 7.25 -20.85
#